data_AF-A0A2V4VCD4-F1
#
_entry.id   AF-A0A2V4VCD4-F1
#
_cell.length_a   1.000
_cell.length_b   1.000
_cell.length_c   1.000
_cell.angle_alpha   90.00
_cell.angle_beta   90.00
_cell.angle_gamma   90.00
#
_symmetry.space_group_name_H-M   'P 1'
#
loop_
_entity.id
_entity.type
_entity.pdbx_description
1 polymer ?
#
loop_
_entity_poly.entity_id
_entity_poly.type
_entity_poly.pdbx_seq_one_letter_code
_entity_poly.pdbx_strand_id
1 'polypeptide(L)'
;MDHIAVLPYYRIQREVTGLAQEIEMNARTMTLYSDRIVTKYREFLITEVFDMSFRRMGDEGGFFYLHTSTGVFPYMVEIDPEPFIRIFQQVSIARLK
;
A
#
# COMPACT_ATOMS: atom_id res chain seq x y z
N MET A 1 -3.54 -16.63 -11.64
CA MET A 1 -2.57 -15.53 -11.60
C MET A 1 -2.02 -15.51 -10.19
N ASP A 2 -0.76 -15.87 -10.04
CA ASP A 2 -0.16 -15.99 -8.71
C ASP A 2 0.31 -14.61 -8.26
N HIS A 3 -0.07 -14.24 -7.05
CA HIS A 3 0.40 -13.02 -6.41
C HIS A 3 1.80 -13.27 -5.85
N ILE A 4 2.67 -12.25 -5.96
CA ILE A 4 4.06 -12.33 -5.52
C ILE A 4 4.18 -11.86 -4.05
N ALA A 5 3.42 -10.83 -3.68
CA ALA A 5 3.35 -10.33 -2.30
C ALA A 5 2.00 -9.70 -2.00
N VAL A 6 1.65 -9.65 -0.70
CA VAL A 6 0.44 -9.00 -0.20
C VAL A 6 0.81 -8.11 0.98
N LEU A 7 0.25 -6.89 1.00
CA LEU A 7 0.37 -5.93 2.09
C LEU A 7 -1.04 -5.53 2.57
N PRO A 8 -1.46 -5.94 3.77
CA PRO A 8 -2.68 -5.44 4.39
C PRO A 8 -2.59 -3.93 4.65
N TYR A 9 -3.67 -3.23 4.37
CA TYR A 9 -3.82 -1.81 4.68
C TYR A 9 -5.24 -1.51 5.13
N TYR A 10 -5.44 -0.37 5.78
CA TYR A 10 -6.75 0.01 6.29
C TYR A 10 -7.06 1.46 5.96
N ARG A 11 -8.36 1.78 5.95
CA ARG A 11 -8.85 3.15 5.91
C ARG A 11 -9.50 3.42 7.26
N ILE A 12 -8.97 4.39 7.99
CA ILE A 12 -9.65 4.97 9.14
C ILE A 12 -10.73 5.90 8.59
N GLN A 13 -11.99 5.54 8.78
CA GLN A 13 -13.11 6.46 8.61
C GLN A 13 -13.54 6.89 10.02
N ARG A 14 -13.38 8.18 10.32
CA ARG A 14 -13.89 8.78 11.55
C ARG A 14 -15.25 9.40 11.22
N GLU A 15 -16.32 8.80 11.73
CA GLU A 15 -17.63 9.44 11.70
C GLU A 15 -17.89 10.06 13.06
N VAL A 16 -18.19 11.36 13.06
CA VAL A 16 -18.66 12.07 14.25
C VAL A 16 -20.17 12.05 14.20
N THR A 17 -20.79 11.08 14.86
CA THR A 17 -22.22 11.13 15.19
C THR A 17 -22.36 11.83 16.54
N GLY A 18 -23.43 12.59 16.75
CA GLY A 18 -23.52 13.65 17.78
C GLY A 18 -23.16 13.32 19.24
N LEU A 19 -22.97 12.05 19.60
CA LEU A 19 -22.51 11.62 20.93
C LEU A 19 -21.28 10.66 20.91
N ALA A 20 -20.80 10.20 19.74
CA ALA A 20 -19.70 9.23 19.64
C ALA A 20 -18.86 9.42 18.37
N GLN A 21 -17.55 9.15 18.48
CA GLN A 21 -16.67 8.98 17.33
C GLN A 21 -16.54 7.50 17.03
N GLU A 22 -17.19 7.02 15.97
CA GLU A 22 -16.98 5.64 15.50
C GLU A 22 -15.77 5.60 14.57
N ILE A 23 -14.83 4.72 14.88
CA ILE A 23 -13.67 4.43 14.04
C ILE A 23 -13.97 3.13 13.30
N GLU A 24 -14.34 3.22 12.03
CA GLU A 24 -14.48 2.03 11.20
C GLU A 24 -13.15 1.72 10.51
N MET A 25 -12.50 0.63 10.93
CA MET A 25 -11.29 0.11 10.28
C MET A 25 -11.69 -0.83 9.16
N ASN A 26 -11.71 -0.31 7.94
CA ASN A 26 -11.99 -1.11 6.76
C ASN A 26 -10.72 -1.84 6.30
N ALA A 27 -10.57 -3.11 6.67
CA ALA A 27 -9.46 -3.97 6.27
C ALA A 27 -9.44 -4.20 4.74
N ARG A 28 -8.28 -4.04 4.13
CA ARG A 28 -8.06 -4.14 2.67
C ARG A 28 -6.68 -4.75 2.40
N THR A 29 -6.47 -5.16 1.16
CA THR A 29 -5.20 -5.75 0.70
C THR A 29 -4.68 -5.04 -0.54
N MET A 30 -3.38 -4.77 -0.52
CA MET A 30 -2.59 -4.39 -1.68
C MET A 30 -1.83 -5.64 -2.16
N THR A 31 -2.00 -6.00 -3.42
CA THR A 31 -1.42 -7.22 -3.99
C THR A 31 -0.44 -6.86 -5.09
N LEU A 32 0.78 -7.39 -5.00
CA LEU A 32 1.81 -7.26 -6.02
C LEU A 32 1.75 -8.46 -6.97
N TYR A 33 1.61 -8.18 -8.26
CA TYR A 33 1.77 -9.14 -9.35
C TYR A 33 3.04 -8.84 -10.13
N SER A 34 3.38 -9.70 -11.10
CA SER A 34 4.53 -9.49 -11.98
C SER A 34 4.45 -8.22 -12.82
N ASP A 35 3.23 -7.73 -13.08
CA ASP A 35 2.97 -6.62 -14.00
C ASP A 35 2.30 -5.39 -13.41
N ARG A 36 1.63 -5.55 -12.27
CA ARG A 36 0.88 -4.48 -11.60
C ARG A 36 0.81 -4.64 -10.09
N ILE A 37 0.43 -3.56 -9.43
CA ILE A 37 -0.01 -3.53 -8.03
C ILE A 37 -1.50 -3.25 -8.03
N VAL A 38 -2.28 -4.08 -7.34
CA VAL A 38 -3.74 -3.93 -7.24
C VAL A 38 -4.11 -3.59 -5.80
N THR A 39 -4.95 -2.57 -5.63
CA THR A 39 -5.58 -2.17 -4.37
C THR A 39 -7.09 -2.25 -4.52
N LYS A 40 -7.87 -1.97 -3.45
CA LYS A 40 -9.34 -2.02 -3.52
C LYS A 40 -9.95 -1.14 -4.64
N TYR A 41 -9.33 -0.02 -4.99
CA TYR A 41 -9.90 0.98 -5.92
C TYR A 41 -8.98 1.39 -7.07
N ARG A 42 -7.75 0.88 -7.11
CA ARG A 42 -6.74 1.31 -8.09
C ARG A 42 -5.86 0.15 -8.47
N GLU A 43 -5.44 0.16 -9.74
CA GLU A 43 -4.36 -0.66 -10.25
C GLU A 43 -3.25 0.26 -10.75
N PHE A 44 -2.00 -0.15 -10.53
CA PHE A 44 -0.81 0.57 -10.97
C PHE A 44 0.06 -0.39 -11.77
N LEU A 45 0.41 -0.06 -13.00
CA LEU A 45 1.41 -0.87 -13.71
C LEU A 45 2.75 -0.72 -12.99
N ILE A 46 3.55 -1.79 -12.90
CA ILE A 46 4.88 -1.71 -12.25
C ILE A 46 5.77 -0.67 -12.96
N THR A 47 5.57 -0.44 -14.25
CA THR A 47 6.28 0.60 -15.03
C THR A 47 5.91 2.03 -14.63
N GLU A 48 4.79 2.22 -13.93
CA GLU A 48 4.31 3.52 -13.46
C GLU A 48 4.66 3.78 -12.00
N VAL A 49 5.16 2.78 -11.27
CA VAL A 49 5.59 2.88 -9.87
C VAL A 49 7.11 2.98 -9.86
N PHE A 50 7.64 4.09 -9.37
CA PHE A 50 9.08 4.35 -9.38
C PHE A 50 9.74 4.02 -8.05
N ASP A 51 9.01 4.21 -6.95
CA ASP A 51 9.53 3.98 -5.62
C ASP A 51 8.41 3.72 -4.59
N MET A 52 8.80 3.21 -3.43
CA MET A 52 7.93 2.97 -2.29
C MET A 52 8.62 3.45 -1.02
N SER A 53 7.88 4.13 -0.14
CA SER A 53 8.44 4.57 1.14
C SER A 53 7.49 4.33 2.28
N PHE A 54 8.03 4.14 3.48
CA PHE A 54 7.26 3.96 4.69
C PHE A 54 7.66 4.98 5.75
N ARG A 55 6.67 5.64 6.33
CA ARG A 55 6.83 6.55 7.45
C ARG A 55 6.02 6.04 8.63
N ARG A 56 6.71 5.49 9.63
CA ARG A 56 6.14 5.04 10.90
C ARG A 56 5.46 6.21 11.65
N MET A 57 4.31 5.94 12.24
CA MET A 57 3.49 6.84 13.05
C MET A 57 3.23 6.19 14.42
N GLY A 58 4.07 6.50 15.40
CA GLY A 58 3.99 5.87 16.72
C GLY A 58 4.22 4.36 16.65
N ASP A 59 3.54 3.62 17.53
CA ASP A 59 3.74 2.18 17.70
C ASP A 59 2.76 1.33 16.87
N GLU A 60 1.66 1.92 16.36
CA GLU A 60 0.53 1.20 15.75
C GLU A 60 0.60 1.09 14.21
N GLY A 61 1.68 1.54 13.58
CA GLY A 61 1.84 1.44 12.12
C GLY A 61 2.41 2.70 11.48
N GLY A 62 1.95 3.02 10.27
CA GLY A 62 2.39 4.21 9.56
C GLY A 62 1.80 4.37 8.17
N PHE A 63 2.28 5.40 7.47
CA PHE A 63 1.93 5.65 6.08
C PHE A 63 2.92 4.96 5.15
N PHE A 64 2.40 4.07 4.32
CA PHE A 64 3.06 3.50 3.16
C PHE A 64 2.68 4.31 1.92
N TYR A 65 3.67 4.77 1.16
CA TYR A 65 3.48 5.62 -0.01
C TYR A 65 3.92 4.89 -1.27
N LEU A 66 3.03 4.81 -2.26
CA LEU A 66 3.39 4.46 -3.64
C LEU A 66 3.73 5.75 -4.39
N HIS A 67 4.97 5.86 -4.87
CA HIS A 67 5.42 6.96 -5.72
C HIS A 67 5.25 6.56 -7.18
N THR A 68 4.36 7.24 -7.90
CA THR A 68 4.00 6.90 -9.28
C THR A 68 4.19 8.08 -10.23
N SER A 69 4.12 7.82 -11.53
CA SER A 69 4.12 8.85 -12.59
C SER A 69 2.99 9.87 -12.48
N THR A 70 1.87 9.50 -11.84
CA THR A 70 0.69 10.37 -11.71
C THR A 70 0.55 11.03 -10.34
N GLY A 71 1.47 10.73 -9.42
CA GLY A 71 1.47 11.28 -8.07
C GLY A 71 1.80 10.25 -6.99
N VAL A 72 1.63 10.68 -5.73
CA VAL A 72 1.95 9.89 -4.54
C VAL A 72 0.66 9.41 -3.88
N PHE A 73 0.55 8.11 -3.65
CA PHE A 73 -0.64 7.51 -3.05
C PHE A 73 -0.34 6.94 -1.66
N PRO A 74 -0.90 7.53 -0.58
CA PRO A 74 -0.72 7.04 0.77
C PRO A 74 -1.70 5.93 1.14
N TYR A 75 -1.22 4.96 1.92
CA TYR A 75 -1.97 3.85 2.50
C TYR A 75 -1.54 3.67 3.96
N MET A 76 -2.47 3.52 4.89
CA MET A 76 -2.11 3.21 6.28
C MET A 76 -1.94 1.72 6.45
N VAL A 77 -0.80 1.32 7.03
CA VAL A 77 -0.43 -0.08 7.27
C VAL A 77 0.01 -0.24 8.72
N GLU A 78 -0.39 -1.34 9.36
CA GLU A 78 -0.04 -1.64 10.77
C GLU A 78 1.24 -2.46 10.87
N ILE A 79 1.57 -3.20 9.81
CA ILE A 79 2.74 -4.06 9.73
C ILE A 79 3.90 -3.34 9.04
N ASP A 80 5.12 -3.82 9.28
CA ASP A 80 6.31 -3.37 8.56
C ASP A 80 6.19 -3.74 7.06
N PRO A 81 6.12 -2.76 6.14
CA PRO A 81 5.98 -3.03 4.72
C PRO A 81 7.30 -3.34 4.02
N GLU A 82 8.44 -3.32 4.74
CA GLU A 82 9.76 -3.55 4.17
C GLU A 82 9.88 -4.84 3.33
N PRO A 83 9.31 -6.01 3.73
CA PRO A 83 9.32 -7.19 2.88
C PRO A 83 8.63 -6.97 1.53
N PHE A 84 7.53 -6.21 1.51
CA PHE A 84 6.80 -5.88 0.27
C PHE A 84 7.64 -4.98 -0.63
N ILE A 85 8.34 -3.98 -0.05
CA ILE A 85 9.24 -3.07 -0.78
C ILE A 85 10.38 -3.86 -1.44
N ARG A 86 11.02 -4.77 -0.70
CA ARG A 86 12.11 -5.61 -1.24
C ARG A 86 11.65 -6.49 -2.41
N ILE A 87 10.48 -7.10 -2.31
CA ILE A 87 9.92 -7.92 -3.39
C ILE A 87 9.61 -7.04 -4.62
N PHE A 88 9.04 -5.86 -4.43
CA PHE A 88 8.82 -4.92 -5.52
C PHE A 88 10.12 -4.55 -6.25
N GLN A 89 11.19 -4.26 -5.52
CA GLN A 89 12.50 -3.94 -6.11
C GLN A 89 13.05 -5.11 -6.96
N GLN A 90 12.84 -6.35 -6.53
CA GLN A 90 13.24 -7.53 -7.31
C GLN A 90 12.45 -7.63 -8.62
N VAL A 91 11.14 -7.41 -8.56
CA VAL A 91 10.25 -7.43 -9.74
C VAL A 91 10.56 -6.29 -10.71
N SER A 92 10.84 -5.08 -10.20
CA SER A 92 11.16 -3.92 -11.04
C SER A 92 12.50 -4.08 -11.75
N ILE A 93 13.55 -4.56 -11.06
CA ILE A 93 14.85 -4.84 -11.67
C ILE A 93 14.75 -5.92 -12.75
N ALA A 94 13.97 -6.99 -12.52
CA ALA A 94 13.78 -8.05 -13.50
C ALA A 94 13.13 -7.57 -14.81
N ARG A 95 12.41 -6.44 -14.79
CA ARG A 95 11.79 -5.82 -15.97
C ARG A 95 12.70 -4.87 -16.75
N LEU A 96 13.81 -4.44 -16.16
CA LEU A 96 14.79 -3.57 -16.80
C LEU A 96 15.87 -4.35 -17.56
N LYS A 97 15.90 -5.68 -17.41
CA LYS A 97 16.78 -6.60 -18.14
C LYS A 97 16.06 -7.21 -19.33
#